data_AF-A0AAD8CGI7-F1
#
_entry.id   AF-A0AAD8CGI7-F1
#
_cell.length_a   1.000
_cell.length_b   1.000
_cell.length_c   1.000
_cell.angle_alpha   90.00
_cell.angle_beta   90.00
_cell.angle_gamma   90.00
#
_symmetry.space_group_name_H-M   'P 1'
#
loop_
_entity.id
_entity.type
_entity.pdbx_description
1 polymer ?
#
loop_
_entity_poly.entity_id
_entity_poly.type
_entity_poly.pdbx_seq_one_letter_code
_entity_poly.pdbx_strand_id
1 'polypeptide(L)'
;MKSDVEELMPRLLPVEEYDVEDFDPSVPPRNPQEYLRQVQLEASMCPDVMVAQIDPKKLKKNQTVNISLSGCQPAPEGFSPSLKWQQLQVANFSDVRQNVNKHREHWKLQSLDNNVVMPNPEDEEGWLKFCLGEKVYFERLLSQDDNDNENPGIDYVKVNKNTIQCCLN
;
A
#
# COMPACT_ATOMS: atom_id res chain seq x y z
N MET A 1 -22.93 -13.61 25.86
CA MET A 1 -21.96 -12.80 25.09
C MET A 1 -20.60 -13.25 25.58
N LYS A 2 -19.77 -13.87 24.73
CA LYS A 2 -18.37 -14.15 25.09
C LYS A 2 -17.69 -12.79 25.30
N SER A 3 -16.97 -12.62 26.39
CA SER A 3 -16.22 -11.39 26.61
C SER A 3 -15.08 -11.34 25.59
N ASP A 4 -14.79 -10.16 25.04
CA ASP A 4 -13.71 -9.99 24.03
C ASP A 4 -12.34 -10.49 24.54
N VAL A 5 -12.18 -10.61 25.85
CA VAL A 5 -10.99 -11.16 26.53
C VAL A 5 -10.85 -12.68 26.36
N GLU A 6 -11.96 -13.44 26.34
CA GLU A 6 -11.93 -14.90 26.11
C GLU A 6 -11.54 -15.27 24.68
N GLU A 7 -11.68 -14.34 23.72
CA GLU A 7 -11.26 -14.55 22.34
C GLU A 7 -9.75 -14.32 22.17
N LEU A 8 -9.20 -13.29 22.81
CA LEU A 8 -7.78 -12.96 22.73
C LEU A 8 -6.90 -13.96 23.51
N MET A 9 -7.38 -14.44 24.66
CA MET A 9 -6.67 -15.40 25.52
C MET A 9 -7.62 -16.49 26.03
N PRO A 10 -7.94 -17.51 25.20
CA PRO A 10 -8.88 -18.55 25.57
C PRO A 10 -8.34 -19.45 26.68
N ARG A 11 -9.22 -19.89 27.59
CA ARG A 11 -8.89 -20.89 28.62
C ARG A 11 -8.61 -22.24 27.97
N LEU A 12 -7.41 -22.77 28.16
CA LEU A 12 -6.99 -24.07 27.61
C LEU A 12 -7.09 -25.22 28.61
N LEU A 13 -7.10 -24.90 29.90
CA LEU A 13 -7.20 -25.88 30.98
C LEU A 13 -8.54 -25.71 31.70
N PRO A 14 -9.27 -26.82 31.94
CA PRO A 14 -10.51 -26.77 32.70
C PRO A 14 -10.20 -26.47 34.16
N VAL A 15 -10.94 -25.53 34.74
CA VAL A 15 -10.95 -25.25 36.18
C VAL A 15 -12.39 -25.30 36.64
N GLU A 16 -12.69 -26.19 37.59
CA GLU A 16 -14.04 -26.38 38.12
C GLU A 16 -14.42 -25.22 39.08
N GLU A 17 -15.67 -24.76 38.99
CA GLU A 17 -16.24 -23.77 39.92
C GLU A 17 -16.59 -24.45 41.25
N TYR A 18 -16.07 -23.95 42.39
CA TYR A 18 -16.28 -24.51 43.73
C TYR A 18 -16.48 -23.42 44.78
N ASP A 19 -17.13 -23.77 45.90
CA ASP A 19 -17.35 -22.88 47.05
C ASP A 19 -16.04 -22.58 47.81
N VAL A 20 -15.88 -21.31 48.21
CA VAL A 20 -14.62 -20.68 48.66
C VAL A 20 -14.18 -21.13 50.06
N GLU A 21 -14.94 -21.97 50.75
CA GLU A 21 -14.77 -22.18 52.19
C GLU A 21 -13.71 -23.21 52.62
N ASP A 22 -13.15 -24.00 51.69
CA ASP A 22 -12.22 -25.12 52.02
C ASP A 22 -10.79 -24.96 51.45
N PHE A 23 -10.44 -23.78 50.91
CA PHE A 23 -9.16 -23.56 50.24
C PHE A 23 -8.18 -22.73 51.10
N ASP A 24 -7.12 -23.37 51.60
CA ASP A 24 -6.01 -22.69 52.27
C ASP A 24 -4.83 -22.44 51.30
N PRO A 25 -4.62 -21.19 50.83
CA PRO A 25 -3.54 -20.86 49.89
C PRO A 25 -2.14 -20.93 50.52
N SER A 26 -2.01 -21.16 51.83
CA SER A 26 -0.72 -21.24 52.53
C SER A 26 -0.09 -22.64 52.50
N VAL A 27 -0.86 -23.66 52.12
CA VAL A 27 -0.40 -25.06 52.03
C VAL A 27 -0.06 -25.40 50.56
N PRO A 28 1.00 -26.16 50.27
CA PRO A 28 1.30 -26.59 48.92
C PRO A 28 0.14 -27.40 48.30
N PRO A 29 -0.25 -27.13 47.04
CA PRO A 29 -1.37 -27.79 46.39
C PRO A 29 -1.04 -29.27 46.14
N ARG A 30 -2.02 -30.14 46.37
CA ARG A 30 -1.85 -31.60 46.27
C ARG A 30 -2.34 -32.16 44.93
N ASN A 31 -3.08 -31.37 44.17
CA ASN A 31 -3.56 -31.73 42.84
C ASN A 31 -3.51 -30.55 41.84
N PRO A 32 -3.59 -30.81 40.52
CA PRO A 32 -3.52 -29.76 39.50
C PRO A 32 -4.65 -28.72 39.57
N GLN A 33 -5.84 -29.10 40.03
CA GLN A 33 -6.98 -28.17 40.15
C GLN A 33 -6.75 -27.14 41.26
N GLU A 34 -6.26 -27.59 42.43
CA GLU A 34 -5.83 -26.71 43.52
C GLU A 34 -4.73 -25.75 43.09
N TYR A 35 -3.77 -26.25 42.32
CA TYR A 35 -2.69 -25.42 41.78
C TYR A 35 -3.23 -24.33 40.86
N LEU A 36 -4.08 -24.67 39.89
CA LEU A 36 -4.66 -23.69 38.96
C LEU A 36 -5.51 -22.64 39.69
N ARG A 37 -6.21 -23.03 40.77
CA ARG A 37 -6.93 -22.09 41.63
C ARG A 37 -6.01 -21.14 42.39
N GLN A 38 -4.93 -21.67 42.98
CA GLN A 38 -3.94 -20.84 43.66
C GLN A 38 -3.35 -19.80 42.72
N VAL A 39 -3.03 -20.21 41.48
CA VAL A 39 -2.52 -19.34 40.44
C VAL A 39 -3.55 -18.30 40.00
N GLN A 40 -4.83 -18.66 39.86
CA GLN A 40 -5.90 -17.70 39.54
C GLN A 40 -6.07 -16.66 40.65
N LEU A 41 -6.02 -17.08 41.91
CA LEU A 41 -6.09 -16.18 43.06
C LEU A 41 -4.87 -15.26 43.13
N GLU A 42 -3.66 -15.81 43.03
CA GLU A 42 -2.41 -15.04 43.01
C GLU A 42 -2.38 -14.04 41.86
N ALA A 43 -2.78 -14.46 40.64
CA ALA A 43 -2.88 -13.58 39.49
C ALA A 43 -3.94 -12.48 39.67
N SER A 44 -5.06 -12.76 40.35
CA SER A 44 -6.07 -11.74 40.67
C SER A 44 -5.59 -10.68 41.66
N MET A 45 -4.58 -11.01 42.48
CA MET A 45 -3.91 -10.08 43.39
C MET A 45 -2.82 -9.26 42.68
N CYS A 46 -2.34 -9.73 41.53
CA CYS A 46 -1.43 -8.97 40.69
C CYS A 46 -2.18 -7.86 39.94
N PRO A 47 -1.56 -6.67 39.79
CA PRO A 47 -2.12 -5.63 38.93
C PRO A 47 -2.15 -6.08 37.46
N ASP A 48 -3.30 -5.87 36.80
CA ASP A 48 -3.54 -6.27 35.40
C ASP A 48 -2.57 -5.61 34.41
N VAL A 49 -2.20 -4.36 34.70
CA VAL A 49 -1.20 -3.61 33.92
C VAL A 49 -0.14 -3.06 34.86
N MET A 50 1.12 -3.39 34.57
CA MET A 50 2.28 -2.77 35.20
C MET A 50 3.09 -1.96 34.20
N VAL A 51 3.48 -0.75 34.60
CA VAL A 51 4.33 0.14 33.78
C VAL A 51 5.68 0.30 34.44
N ALA A 52 6.73 -0.18 33.77
CA ALA A 52 8.10 0.02 34.20
C ALA A 52 8.63 1.39 33.72
N GLN A 53 9.24 2.15 34.63
CA GLN A 53 9.92 3.41 34.29
C GLN A 53 11.28 3.10 33.67
N ILE A 54 11.44 3.42 32.38
CA ILE A 54 12.67 3.21 31.63
C ILE A 54 13.25 4.58 31.23
N ASP A 55 14.56 4.77 31.38
CA ASP A 55 15.24 5.99 30.92
C ASP A 55 15.07 6.15 29.39
N PRO A 56 14.35 7.19 28.92
CA PRO A 56 14.07 7.38 27.50
C PRO A 56 15.34 7.59 26.65
N LYS A 57 16.46 8.00 27.28
CA LYS A 57 17.74 8.19 26.59
C LYS A 57 18.28 6.89 26.00
N LYS A 58 17.95 5.74 26.60
CA LYS A 58 18.38 4.42 26.11
C LYS A 58 17.67 4.01 24.83
N LEU A 59 16.45 4.49 24.59
CA LEU A 59 15.62 4.10 23.45
C LEU A 59 15.82 5.02 22.23
N LYS A 60 16.22 6.27 22.44
CA LYS A 60 16.35 7.28 21.37
C LYS A 60 17.66 7.22 20.57
N LYS A 61 18.63 6.39 20.99
CA LYS A 61 19.99 6.43 20.42
C LYS A 61 20.06 5.96 18.95
N ASN A 62 19.25 4.96 18.58
CA ASN A 62 19.36 4.26 17.28
C ASN A 62 17.98 3.97 16.67
N GLN A 63 17.05 4.92 16.68
CA GLN A 63 15.75 4.71 16.03
C GLN A 63 15.93 4.73 14.51
N THR A 64 15.46 3.69 13.82
CA THR A 64 15.45 3.63 12.36
C THR A 64 14.44 4.63 11.80
N VAL A 65 14.79 5.26 10.67
CA VAL A 65 13.88 6.17 9.96
C VAL A 65 12.87 5.37 9.16
N ASN A 66 11.63 5.87 9.10
CA ASN A 66 10.64 5.39 8.14
C ASN A 66 10.78 6.22 6.87
N ILE A 67 11.05 5.56 5.74
CA ILE A 67 11.20 6.23 4.47
C ILE A 67 9.82 6.43 3.86
N SER A 68 9.37 7.68 3.80
CA SER A 68 8.18 8.09 3.06
C SER A 68 8.57 8.49 1.64
N LEU A 69 7.75 8.10 0.65
CA LEU A 69 7.92 8.58 -0.72
C LEU A 69 7.71 10.10 -0.79
N SER A 70 8.56 10.78 -1.55
CA SER A 70 8.41 12.21 -1.82
C SER A 70 7.18 12.46 -2.70
N GLY A 71 6.53 13.61 -2.49
CA GLY A 71 5.45 14.08 -3.36
C GLY A 71 5.97 14.62 -4.70
N CYS A 72 5.06 15.17 -5.50
CA CYS A 72 5.41 15.84 -6.74
C CYS A 72 6.25 17.10 -6.48
N GLN A 73 7.25 17.34 -7.34
CA GLN A 73 8.05 18.57 -7.29
C GLN A 73 7.20 19.77 -7.74
N PRO A 74 7.37 20.95 -7.12
CA PRO A 74 6.66 22.16 -7.54
C PRO A 74 7.09 22.56 -8.96
N ALA A 75 6.15 23.09 -9.74
CA ALA A 75 6.46 23.66 -11.04
C ALA A 75 7.41 24.86 -10.88
N PRO A 76 8.40 25.03 -11.78
CA PRO A 76 9.21 26.23 -11.84
C PRO A 76 8.35 27.50 -11.95
N GLU A 77 8.92 28.64 -11.55
CA GLU A 77 8.22 29.93 -11.59
C GLU A 77 7.73 30.25 -13.01
N GLY A 78 6.44 30.60 -13.14
CA GLY A 78 5.80 30.86 -14.42
C GLY A 78 5.26 29.63 -15.17
N PHE A 79 5.60 28.41 -14.74
CA PHE A 79 5.12 27.16 -15.36
C PHE A 79 3.95 26.51 -14.61
N SER A 80 3.61 27.01 -13.42
CA SER A 80 2.48 26.50 -12.65
C SER A 80 1.15 26.86 -13.33
N PRO A 81 0.30 25.87 -13.67
CA PRO A 81 -0.97 26.14 -14.34
C PRO A 81 -1.95 26.84 -13.40
N SER A 82 -2.72 27.80 -13.93
CA SER A 82 -3.79 28.44 -13.17
C SER A 82 -4.86 27.44 -12.73
N LEU A 83 -5.48 27.66 -11.57
CA LEU A 83 -6.52 26.78 -11.04
C LEU A 83 -7.71 26.64 -12.01
N LYS A 84 -8.10 27.73 -12.68
CA LYS A 84 -9.18 27.72 -13.68
C LYS A 84 -8.85 26.78 -14.85
N TRP A 85 -7.60 26.78 -15.30
CA TRP A 85 -7.16 25.86 -16.35
C TRP A 85 -7.21 24.41 -15.88
N GLN A 86 -6.74 24.12 -14.66
CA GLN A 86 -6.78 22.77 -14.09
C GLN A 86 -8.22 22.25 -13.99
N GLN A 87 -9.16 23.06 -13.49
CA GLN A 87 -10.57 22.70 -13.40
C GLN A 87 -11.20 22.43 -14.77
N LEU A 88 -10.85 23.23 -15.78
CA LEU A 88 -11.30 23.00 -17.15
C LEU A 88 -10.75 21.69 -17.72
N GLN A 89 -9.47 21.37 -17.49
CA GLN A 89 -8.88 20.11 -17.94
C GLN A 89 -9.54 18.90 -17.27
N VAL A 90 -9.83 18.98 -15.97
CA VAL A 90 -10.54 17.91 -15.24
C VAL A 90 -11.95 17.71 -15.78
N ALA A 91 -12.68 18.80 -16.06
CA ALA A 91 -14.02 18.73 -16.65
C ALA A 91 -13.97 18.07 -18.06
N ASN A 92 -13.09 18.55 -18.94
CA ASN A 92 -12.93 18.00 -20.28
C ASN A 92 -12.51 16.51 -20.23
N PHE A 93 -11.63 16.14 -19.31
CA PHE A 93 -11.19 14.75 -19.16
C PHE A 93 -12.32 13.84 -18.68
N SER A 94 -13.23 14.34 -17.83
CA SER A 94 -14.45 13.63 -17.44
C SER A 94 -15.32 13.30 -18.66
N ASP A 95 -15.53 14.27 -19.54
CA ASP A 95 -16.35 14.08 -20.75
C ASP A 95 -15.70 13.05 -21.70
N VAL A 96 -14.37 13.10 -21.88
CA VAL A 96 -13.63 12.10 -22.67
C VAL A 96 -13.81 10.70 -22.08
N ARG A 97 -13.69 10.54 -20.76
CA ARG A 97 -13.87 9.23 -20.10
C ARG A 97 -15.28 8.69 -20.28
N GLN A 98 -16.29 9.55 -20.17
CA GLN A 98 -17.68 9.16 -20.43
C GLN A 98 -17.87 8.71 -21.87
N ASN A 99 -17.28 9.43 -22.83
CA ASN A 99 -17.36 9.10 -24.24
C ASN A 99 -16.68 7.77 -24.57
N VAL A 100 -15.48 7.53 -24.02
CA VAL A 100 -14.75 6.25 -24.16
C VAL A 100 -15.58 5.11 -23.58
N ASN A 101 -16.18 5.30 -22.41
CA ASN A 101 -17.02 4.27 -21.79
C ASN A 101 -18.27 3.95 -22.61
N LYS A 102 -18.93 4.99 -23.14
CA LYS A 102 -20.13 4.85 -23.98
C LYS A 102 -19.87 4.01 -25.23
N HIS A 103 -18.70 4.16 -25.85
CA HIS A 103 -18.37 3.49 -27.12
C HIS A 103 -17.49 2.25 -26.95
N ARG A 104 -17.14 1.86 -25.72
CA ARG A 104 -16.21 0.74 -25.44
C ARG A 104 -16.62 -0.56 -26.13
N GLU A 105 -17.88 -0.96 -26.00
CA GLU A 105 -18.37 -2.22 -26.58
C GLU A 105 -18.35 -2.19 -28.11
N HIS A 106 -18.64 -1.04 -28.71
CA HIS A 106 -18.57 -0.88 -30.16
C HIS A 106 -17.14 -1.09 -30.67
N TRP A 107 -16.15 -0.44 -30.05
CA TRP A 107 -14.75 -0.57 -30.46
C TRP A 107 -14.16 -1.95 -30.17
N LYS A 108 -14.65 -2.64 -29.14
CA LYS A 108 -14.22 -4.01 -28.82
C LYS A 108 -14.58 -5.03 -29.89
N LEU A 109 -15.67 -4.79 -30.64
CA LEU A 109 -16.13 -5.66 -31.71
C LEU A 109 -15.40 -5.41 -33.03
N GLN A 110 -14.70 -4.29 -33.18
CA GLN A 110 -13.90 -3.99 -34.36
C GLN A 110 -12.60 -4.78 -34.30
N SER A 111 -12.29 -5.54 -35.35
CA SER A 111 -10.98 -6.16 -35.49
C SER A 111 -9.94 -5.09 -35.83
N LEU A 112 -8.78 -5.16 -35.17
CA LEU A 112 -7.63 -4.35 -35.56
C LEU A 112 -7.13 -4.76 -36.95
N ASP A 113 -6.47 -3.85 -37.65
CA ASP A 113 -5.80 -4.18 -38.91
C ASP A 113 -4.74 -5.26 -38.68
N ASN A 114 -4.46 -6.07 -39.71
CA ASN A 114 -3.54 -7.21 -39.64
C ASN A 114 -2.11 -6.82 -39.23
N ASN A 115 -1.78 -5.52 -39.32
CA ASN A 115 -0.49 -4.97 -38.93
C ASN A 115 -0.38 -4.65 -37.43
N VAL A 116 -1.45 -4.79 -36.65
CA VAL A 116 -1.48 -4.44 -35.22
C VAL A 116 -1.55 -5.69 -34.38
N VAL A 117 -0.41 -6.07 -33.79
CA VAL A 117 -0.32 -7.16 -32.82
C VAL A 117 -0.12 -6.56 -31.44
N MET A 118 -1.08 -6.77 -30.54
CA MET A 118 -0.98 -6.32 -29.16
C MET A 118 0.04 -7.19 -28.40
N PRO A 119 1.04 -6.58 -27.72
CA PRO A 119 1.96 -7.32 -26.87
C PRO A 119 1.26 -8.02 -25.71
N ASN A 120 1.94 -9.00 -25.12
CA ASN A 120 1.49 -9.65 -23.89
C ASN A 120 1.45 -8.61 -22.74
N PRO A 121 0.49 -8.62 -21.79
CA PRO A 121 0.44 -7.64 -20.71
C PRO A 121 1.71 -7.57 -19.85
N GLU A 122 2.47 -8.67 -19.77
CA GLU A 122 3.73 -8.76 -19.03
C GLU A 122 4.97 -8.37 -19.87
N ASP A 123 4.81 -8.09 -21.17
CA ASP A 123 5.91 -7.73 -22.08
C ASP A 123 6.14 -6.21 -22.10
N GLU A 124 6.88 -5.70 -21.11
CA GLU A 124 7.20 -4.27 -20.98
C GLU A 124 7.91 -3.72 -22.23
N GLU A 125 8.90 -4.44 -22.77
CA GLU A 125 9.64 -4.01 -23.95
C GLU A 125 8.75 -3.97 -25.20
N GLY A 126 7.89 -4.97 -25.37
CA GLY A 126 6.89 -5.02 -26.42
C GLY A 126 5.95 -3.83 -26.36
N TRP A 127 5.44 -3.47 -25.17
CA TRP A 127 4.59 -2.30 -24.98
C TRP A 127 5.30 -0.97 -25.29
N LEU A 128 6.57 -0.83 -24.90
CA LEU A 128 7.36 0.35 -25.24
C LEU A 128 7.54 0.50 -26.75
N LYS A 129 7.94 -0.56 -27.44
CA LYS A 129 8.13 -0.58 -28.91
C LYS A 129 6.80 -0.38 -29.65
N PHE A 130 5.72 -0.98 -29.16
CA PHE A 130 4.38 -0.85 -29.75
C PHE A 130 3.83 0.58 -29.67
N CYS A 131 3.94 1.23 -28.50
CA CYS A 131 3.39 2.57 -28.28
C CYS A 131 4.27 3.70 -28.84
N LEU A 132 5.59 3.57 -28.71
CA LEU A 132 6.55 4.65 -29.03
C LEU A 132 7.36 4.41 -30.31
N GLY A 133 7.34 3.19 -30.84
CA GLY A 133 8.15 2.76 -31.97
C GLY A 133 9.60 2.41 -31.59
N GLU A 134 10.32 1.76 -32.51
CA GLU A 134 11.69 1.26 -32.29
C GLU A 134 12.71 2.37 -31.97
N LYS A 135 12.57 3.56 -32.58
CA LYS A 135 13.55 4.65 -32.43
C LYS A 135 13.67 5.17 -31.00
N VAL A 136 12.54 5.27 -30.30
CA VAL A 136 12.49 5.78 -28.92
C VAL A 136 13.02 4.74 -27.94
N TYR A 137 12.83 3.44 -28.22
CA TYR A 137 13.40 2.35 -27.44
C TYR A 137 14.94 2.38 -27.46
N PHE A 138 15.55 2.54 -28.64
CA PHE A 138 17.00 2.63 -28.75
C PHE A 138 17.57 3.91 -28.13
N GLU A 139 16.90 5.06 -28.28
CA GLU A 139 17.33 6.29 -27.59
C GLU A 139 17.38 6.12 -26.07
N ARG A 140 16.39 5.43 -25.47
CA ARG A 140 16.37 5.15 -24.02
C ARG A 140 17.55 4.27 -23.57
N LEU A 141 17.84 3.19 -24.30
CA LEU A 141 18.97 2.30 -24.00
C LEU A 141 20.31 3.04 -24.11
N LEU A 142 20.46 3.91 -25.11
CA LEU A 142 21.68 4.71 -25.31
C LEU A 142 21.85 5.80 -24.25
N SER A 143 20.77 6.30 -23.66
CA SER A 143 20.81 7.29 -22.57
C SER A 143 21.00 6.71 -21.17
N GLN A 144 20.93 5.37 -21.00
CA GLN A 144 21.20 4.72 -19.71
C GLN A 144 22.70 4.56 -19.40
N ASP A 145 23.58 4.78 -20.37
CA ASP A 145 25.03 4.69 -20.18
C ASP A 145 25.69 5.96 -19.62
N ASP A 146 24.96 7.08 -19.49
CA ASP A 146 25.50 8.34 -18.93
C ASP A 146 24.55 8.95 -17.86
N ASN A 147 25.01 8.93 -16.60
CA ASN A 147 24.52 9.68 -15.42
C ASN A 147 23.22 9.23 -14.72
N ASP A 148 23.37 8.37 -13.70
CA ASP A 148 22.44 8.14 -12.57
C ASP A 148 22.31 9.37 -11.62
N ASN A 149 22.11 10.60 -12.12
CA ASN A 149 21.96 11.74 -11.22
C ASN A 149 20.97 12.86 -11.60
N GLU A 150 20.09 12.68 -12.59
CA GLU A 150 19.03 13.66 -12.81
C GLU A 150 17.65 12.99 -12.95
N ASN A 151 16.79 13.34 -11.99
CA ASN A 151 15.34 13.23 -11.95
C ASN A 151 14.70 12.91 -13.33
N PRO A 152 14.04 11.76 -13.53
CA PRO A 152 13.38 11.44 -14.79
C PRO A 152 12.08 12.23 -14.92
N GLY A 153 12.21 13.54 -15.09
CA GLY A 153 11.14 14.41 -15.57
C GLY A 153 10.87 14.06 -17.03
N ILE A 154 9.63 13.69 -17.34
CA ILE A 154 9.18 13.47 -18.71
C ILE A 154 9.34 14.79 -19.47
N ASP A 155 10.20 14.83 -20.49
CA ASP A 155 10.39 16.00 -21.35
C ASP A 155 9.23 16.13 -22.34
N TYR A 156 8.28 17.00 -22.01
CA TYR A 156 7.09 17.30 -22.82
C TYR A 156 7.40 17.96 -24.17
N VAL A 157 8.64 18.43 -24.42
CA VAL A 157 9.01 19.10 -25.68
C VAL A 157 9.15 18.10 -26.83
N LYS A 158 9.53 16.83 -26.55
CA LYS A 158 9.64 15.78 -27.58
C LYS A 158 8.30 15.13 -27.96
N VAL A 159 7.29 15.16 -27.09
CA VAL A 159 5.98 14.52 -27.32
C VAL A 159 5.13 15.31 -28.34
N ASN A 160 5.35 16.61 -28.48
CA ASN A 160 4.55 17.49 -29.34
C ASN A 160 4.73 17.32 -30.86
N LYS A 161 5.58 16.39 -31.33
CA LYS A 161 5.78 16.13 -32.77
C LYS A 161 5.11 14.86 -33.29
N ASN A 162 4.67 13.96 -32.42
CA ASN A 162 3.93 12.77 -32.83
C ASN A 162 2.55 12.81 -32.19
N THR A 163 1.66 13.62 -32.78
CA THR A 163 0.23 13.45 -32.63
C THR A 163 -0.08 11.99 -32.89
N ILE A 164 -0.38 11.23 -31.84
CA ILE A 164 -0.97 9.91 -31.97
C ILE A 164 -2.36 10.14 -32.55
N GLN A 165 -2.43 10.15 -33.88
CA GLN A 165 -3.66 9.98 -34.65
C GLN A 165 -4.09 8.52 -34.48
N CYS A 166 -4.45 8.12 -33.26
CA CYS A 166 -5.18 6.88 -33.06
C CYS A 166 -6.62 7.13 -33.50
N CYS A 167 -6.93 6.64 -34.70
CA CYS A 167 -8.26 6.25 -35.14
C CYS A 167 -9.34 7.34 -35.03
N LEU A 168 -9.21 8.37 -35.86
CA LEU A 168 -10.35 9.07 -36.45
C LEU A 168 -10.32 8.82 -37.96
N ASN A 169 -11.01 7.76 -38.37
CA ASN A 169 -11.75 7.62 -39.62
C ASN A 169 -12.86 6.61 -39.38
#